data_AF-X1JQC5-F1
#
_entry.id   AF-X1JQC5-F1
#
_cell.length_a   1.000
_cell.length_b   1.000
_cell.length_c   1.000
_cell.angle_alpha   90.00
_cell.angle_beta   90.00
_cell.angle_gamma   90.00
#
_symmetry.space_group_name_H-M   'P 1'
#
loop_
_entity.id
_entity.type
_entity.pdbx_description
1 polymer ?
#
loop_
_entity_poly.entity_id
_entity_poly.type
_entity_poly.pdbx_seq_one_letter_code
_entity_poly.pdbx_strand_id
1 'polypeptide(L)'
;MGFHVSNPDRVYVSCIFSKNVSRARGTATFYPDAKFEIGGPGLGTAGILLPYEVEHMMPDYSLYGIDYSVGFSTRGCFRKCPFCQVHEVEGSFREHASIEEFLHPEHQKLRLFD
;
A
#
# COMPACT_ATOMS: atom_id res chain seq x y z
N MET A 1 -13.58 -17.78 19.74
CA MET A 1 -12.51 -17.06 20.45
C MET A 1 -11.19 -17.76 20.11
N GLY A 2 -10.24 -17.05 19.48
CA GLY A 2 -8.93 -17.61 19.14
C GLY A 2 -8.01 -17.58 20.36
N PHE A 3 -7.34 -18.69 20.62
CA PHE A 3 -6.46 -18.90 21.76
C PHE A 3 -5.24 -17.94 21.66
N HIS A 4 -4.97 -17.19 22.74
CA HIS A 4 -3.83 -16.28 22.94
C HIS A 4 -3.85 -14.91 22.21
N VAL A 5 -5.01 -14.28 22.01
CA VAL A 5 -5.04 -12.87 21.58
C VAL A 5 -5.40 -11.99 22.78
N SER A 6 -4.48 -11.09 23.16
CA SER A 6 -4.74 -10.01 24.11
C SER A 6 -5.91 -9.16 23.64
N ASN A 7 -6.79 -8.69 24.54
CA ASN A 7 -7.81 -7.71 24.18
C ASN A 7 -7.13 -6.38 23.81
N PRO A 8 -7.08 -5.98 22.52
CA PRO A 8 -6.30 -4.83 22.13
C PRO A 8 -7.11 -3.54 22.34
N ASP A 9 -6.44 -2.43 22.64
CA ASP A 9 -7.10 -1.12 22.68
C ASP A 9 -7.43 -0.58 21.26
N ARG A 10 -6.74 -1.08 20.24
CA ARG A 10 -6.91 -0.67 18.82
C ARG A 10 -6.77 -1.85 17.86
N VAL A 11 -7.55 -1.82 16.78
CA VAL A 11 -7.52 -2.80 15.69
C VAL A 11 -7.43 -2.06 14.35
N TYR A 12 -6.39 -2.37 13.58
CA TYR A 12 -6.18 -1.86 12.22
C TYR A 12 -6.48 -2.95 11.20
N VAL A 13 -7.31 -2.65 10.20
CA VAL A 13 -7.71 -3.61 9.16
C VAL A 13 -7.46 -3.03 7.77
N SER A 14 -6.57 -3.67 7.01
CA SER A 14 -6.36 -3.35 5.59
C SER A 14 -7.21 -4.26 4.71
N CYS A 15 -8.06 -3.67 3.87
CA CYS A 15 -8.91 -4.37 2.92
C CYS A 15 -8.48 -4.03 1.50
N ILE A 16 -7.85 -4.99 0.82
CA ILE A 16 -7.37 -4.81 -0.56
C ILE A 16 -8.50 -5.00 -1.56
N PHE A 17 -9.29 -6.08 -1.42
CA PHE A 17 -10.32 -6.42 -2.39
C PHE A 17 -11.71 -6.03 -1.89
N SER A 18 -12.47 -5.31 -2.73
CA SER A 18 -13.84 -4.85 -2.43
C SER A 18 -14.78 -5.99 -2.00
N LYS A 19 -14.63 -7.19 -2.58
CA LYS A 19 -15.40 -8.39 -2.19
C LYS A 19 -15.23 -8.80 -0.71
N ASN A 20 -14.17 -8.35 -0.05
CA ASN A 20 -13.87 -8.68 1.35
C ASN A 20 -14.30 -7.59 2.34
N VAL A 21 -14.90 -6.48 1.88
CA VAL A 21 -15.27 -5.36 2.75
C VAL A 21 -16.21 -5.79 3.88
N SER A 22 -17.22 -6.63 3.59
CA SER A 22 -18.14 -7.12 4.63
C SER A 22 -17.42 -7.95 5.69
N ARG A 23 -16.46 -8.78 5.29
CA ARG A 23 -15.63 -9.57 6.23
C ARG A 23 -14.71 -8.68 7.05
N ALA A 24 -14.11 -7.68 6.41
CA ALA A 24 -13.23 -6.72 7.06
C ALA A 24 -13.99 -5.83 8.07
N ARG A 25 -15.25 -5.47 7.81
CA ARG A 25 -16.10 -4.77 8.80
C ARG A 25 -16.54 -5.70 9.92
N GLY A 26 -16.77 -6.97 9.62
CA GLY A 26 -17.17 -7.97 10.60
C GLY A 26 -16.11 -8.24 11.68
N THR A 27 -14.83 -7.91 11.46
CA THR A 27 -13.79 -8.15 12.47
C THR A 27 -13.94 -7.28 13.72
N ALA A 28 -14.65 -6.15 13.63
CA ALA A 28 -15.00 -5.34 14.79
C ALA A 28 -15.80 -6.13 15.84
N THR A 29 -16.57 -7.14 15.42
CA THR A 29 -17.37 -7.97 16.35
C THR A 29 -16.53 -8.85 17.27
N PHE A 30 -15.26 -9.12 16.93
CA PHE A 30 -14.36 -9.90 17.77
C PHE A 30 -13.72 -9.07 18.89
N TYR A 31 -13.72 -7.73 18.77
CA TYR A 31 -13.05 -6.81 19.68
C TYR A 31 -13.94 -5.58 19.94
N PRO A 32 -15.07 -5.74 20.67
CA PRO A 32 -16.09 -4.69 20.81
C PRO A 32 -15.59 -3.44 21.55
N ASP A 33 -14.59 -3.59 22.41
CA ASP A 33 -14.04 -2.50 23.23
C ASP A 33 -12.86 -1.78 22.56
N ALA A 34 -12.36 -2.29 21.42
CA ALA A 34 -11.22 -1.73 20.73
C ALA A 34 -11.62 -0.57 19.81
N LYS A 35 -10.75 0.43 19.67
CA LYS A 35 -10.89 1.43 18.58
C LYS A 35 -10.60 0.76 17.24
N PHE A 36 -11.51 0.88 16.30
CA PHE A 36 -11.45 0.15 15.03
C PHE A 36 -11.18 1.09 13.86
N GLU A 37 -10.08 0.85 13.13
CA GLU A 37 -9.68 1.62 11.96
C GLU A 37 -9.55 0.69 10.76
N ILE A 38 -10.30 0.98 9.69
CA ILE A 38 -10.30 0.17 8.47
C ILE A 38 -9.89 1.04 7.27
N GLY A 39 -8.96 0.53 6.47
CA GLY A 39 -8.43 1.22 5.30
C GLY A 39 -8.15 0.27 4.14
N GLY A 40 -7.58 0.81 3.08
CA GLY A 40 -7.13 0.06 1.91
C GLY A 40 -8.05 0.17 0.68
N PRO A 41 -7.54 -0.23 -0.49
CA PRO A 41 -8.21 0.01 -1.78
C PRO A 41 -9.60 -0.58 -1.94
N GLY A 42 -9.90 -1.67 -1.23
CA GLY A 42 -11.20 -2.33 -1.25
C GLY A 42 -12.34 -1.46 -0.72
N LEU A 43 -12.02 -0.44 0.09
CA LEU A 43 -12.98 0.55 0.58
C LEU A 43 -13.22 1.73 -0.37
N GLY A 44 -12.50 1.78 -1.48
CA GLY A 44 -12.57 2.86 -2.47
C GLY A 44 -11.43 3.86 -2.29
N THR A 45 -10.35 3.67 -3.03
CA THR A 45 -9.21 4.60 -3.11
C THR A 45 -8.91 5.04 -4.54
N ALA A 46 -9.85 4.81 -5.46
CA ALA A 46 -9.71 5.22 -6.85
C ALA A 46 -9.48 6.73 -6.94
N GLY A 47 -8.37 7.14 -7.55
CA GLY A 47 -8.00 8.55 -7.68
C GLY A 47 -7.53 9.24 -6.39
N ILE A 48 -7.38 8.52 -5.28
CA ILE A 48 -6.73 9.06 -4.08
C ILE A 48 -5.23 8.94 -4.27
N LEU A 49 -4.57 10.07 -4.51
CA LEU A 49 -3.12 10.17 -4.64
C LEU A 49 -2.52 10.69 -3.33
N LEU A 50 -1.30 10.24 -3.03
CA LEU A 50 -0.50 10.88 -2.00
C LEU A 50 -0.11 12.30 -2.46
N PRO A 51 0.14 13.23 -1.53
CA PRO A 51 0.77 14.51 -1.86
C PRO A 51 2.05 14.27 -2.67
N TYR A 52 2.30 15.11 -3.66
CA TYR A 52 3.41 14.94 -4.61
C TYR A 52 4.75 14.77 -3.88
N GLU A 53 5.00 15.58 -2.86
CA GLU A 53 6.25 15.56 -2.08
C GLU A 53 6.44 14.25 -1.32
N VAL A 54 5.34 13.61 -0.90
CA VAL A 54 5.37 12.33 -0.19
C VAL A 54 5.54 11.18 -1.16
N GLU A 55 4.89 11.24 -2.34
CA GLU A 55 5.01 10.22 -3.37
C GLU A 55 6.42 10.19 -3.98
N HIS A 56 7.07 11.35 -4.11
CA HIS A 56 8.38 11.52 -4.75
C HIS A 56 9.54 11.67 -3.74
N MET A 57 9.36 11.19 -2.50
CA MET A 57 10.44 11.19 -1.51
C MET A 57 11.29 9.91 -1.61
N MET A 58 12.60 10.06 -1.40
CA MET A 58 13.49 8.90 -1.28
C MET A 58 13.11 8.06 -0.06
N PRO A 59 12.91 6.73 -0.19
CA PRO A 59 12.64 5.87 0.94
C PRO A 59 13.79 5.85 1.93
N ASP A 60 13.48 5.82 3.23
CA ASP A 60 14.47 5.58 4.26
C ASP A 60 14.84 4.09 4.30
N TYR A 61 15.89 3.72 3.58
CA TYR A 61 16.37 2.34 3.50
C TYR A 61 16.99 1.84 4.82
N SER A 62 17.37 2.74 5.74
CA SER A 62 17.95 2.37 7.03
C SER A 62 16.96 1.60 7.91
N LEU A 63 15.66 1.84 7.73
CA LEU A 63 14.58 1.14 8.44
C LEU A 63 14.51 -0.36 8.14
N TYR A 64 15.01 -0.78 6.98
CA TYR A 64 14.90 -2.17 6.50
C TYR A 64 16.23 -2.91 6.49
N GLY A 65 17.36 -2.22 6.71
CA GLY A 65 18.69 -2.83 6.71
C GLY A 65 19.07 -3.48 5.37
N ILE A 66 18.60 -2.91 4.25
CA ILE A 66 18.86 -3.42 2.90
C ILE A 66 19.98 -2.64 2.20
N ASP A 67 20.74 -3.30 1.33
CA ASP A 67 21.89 -2.76 0.58
C ASP A 67 21.56 -2.39 -0.88
N TYR A 68 20.28 -2.24 -1.19
CA TYR A 68 19.78 -1.97 -2.53
C TYR A 68 18.62 -0.99 -2.53
N SER A 69 18.56 -0.18 -3.58
CA SER A 69 17.47 0.78 -3.80
C SER A 69 16.27 0.09 -4.43
N VAL A 70 15.08 0.58 -4.13
CA VAL A 70 13.80 0.07 -4.65
C VAL A 70 12.96 1.24 -5.10
N GLY A 71 12.36 1.14 -6.28
CA GLY A 71 11.49 2.17 -6.82
C GLY A 71 10.67 1.70 -8.01
N PHE A 72 9.86 2.61 -8.52
CA PHE A 72 9.01 2.44 -9.69
C PHE A 72 9.33 3.56 -10.68
N SER A 73 9.80 3.22 -11.88
CA SER A 73 10.00 4.21 -12.95
C SER A 73 8.70 4.56 -13.66
N THR A 74 7.69 3.70 -13.52
CA THR A 74 6.37 3.80 -14.15
C THR A 74 5.27 3.44 -13.15
N ARG A 75 4.05 3.93 -13.37
CA ARG A 75 2.87 3.58 -12.58
C ARG A 75 1.66 3.43 -13.47
N GLY A 76 0.61 2.82 -12.91
CA GLY A 76 -0.62 2.58 -13.65
C GLY A 76 -0.52 1.39 -14.60
N CYS A 77 -1.67 0.98 -15.10
CA CYS A 77 -1.76 -0.15 -16.03
C CYS A 77 -2.81 0.17 -17.10
N PHE A 78 -2.49 -0.10 -18.36
CA PHE A 78 -3.46 0.07 -19.46
C PHE A 78 -4.53 -1.05 -19.46
N ARG A 79 -4.32 -2.14 -18.71
CA ARG A 79 -5.22 -3.29 -18.69
C ARG A 79 -6.34 -3.08 -17.68
N LYS A 80 -7.58 -3.23 -18.15
CA LYS A 80 -8.80 -3.16 -17.32
C LYS A 80 -9.25 -4.55 -16.86
N CYS A 81 -8.33 -5.31 -16.28
CA CYS A 81 -8.62 -6.69 -15.85
C CYS A 81 -9.64 -6.68 -14.69
N PRO A 82 -10.71 -7.50 -14.73
CA PRO A 82 -11.80 -7.44 -13.74
C PRO A 82 -11.37 -7.82 -12.32
N PHE A 83 -10.24 -8.53 -12.17
CA PHE A 83 -9.68 -8.92 -10.88
C PHE A 83 -8.62 -7.94 -10.33
N CYS A 84 -8.11 -7.02 -11.16
CA CYS A 84 -6.98 -6.16 -10.83
C CYS A 84 -7.45 -4.72 -10.62
N GLN A 85 -7.11 -4.14 -9.48
CA GLN A 85 -7.55 -2.78 -9.13
C GLN A 85 -6.59 -1.69 -9.61
N VAL A 86 -5.42 -2.05 -10.16
CA VAL A 86 -4.35 -1.10 -10.50
C VAL A 86 -4.83 0.00 -11.44
N HIS A 87 -5.60 -0.33 -12.48
CA HIS A 87 -6.13 0.70 -13.39
C HIS A 87 -7.06 1.70 -12.69
N GLU A 88 -7.88 1.23 -11.76
CA GLU A 88 -8.83 2.09 -11.02
C GLU A 88 -8.13 2.93 -9.96
N VAL A 89 -7.09 2.40 -9.32
CA VAL A 89 -6.36 3.08 -8.24
C VAL A 89 -5.31 4.04 -8.79
N GLU A 90 -4.47 3.57 -9.71
CA GLU A 90 -3.31 4.30 -10.22
C GLU A 90 -3.57 4.98 -11.57
N GLY A 91 -4.59 4.54 -12.31
CA GLY A 91 -4.92 5.07 -13.63
C GLY A 91 -4.20 4.38 -14.78
N SER A 92 -4.14 5.09 -15.91
CA SER A 92 -3.44 4.67 -17.11
C SER A 92 -1.94 4.59 -16.89
N PHE A 93 -1.28 3.70 -17.64
CA PHE A 93 0.18 3.56 -17.63
C PHE A 93 0.86 4.90 -17.97
N ARG A 94 1.82 5.30 -17.14
CA ARG A 94 2.55 6.56 -17.25
C ARG A 94 3.95 6.46 -16.64
N GLU A 95 4.83 7.35 -17.07
CA GLU A 95 6.07 7.64 -16.36
C GLU A 95 5.77 8.18 -14.95
N HIS A 96 6.64 7.85 -14.00
CA HIS A 96 6.44 8.18 -12.60
C HIS A 96 7.61 8.93 -11.98
N ALA A 97 8.69 8.23 -11.64
CA ALA A 97 9.83 8.78 -10.92
C ALA A 97 11.12 8.51 -11.69
N SER A 98 12.01 9.51 -11.70
CA SER A 98 13.39 9.35 -12.17
C SER A 98 14.17 8.42 -11.23
N ILE A 99 15.20 7.74 -11.74
CA ILE A 99 15.97 6.79 -10.93
C ILE A 99 16.68 7.52 -9.78
N GLU A 100 17.10 8.75 -10.03
CA GLU A 100 17.78 9.62 -9.09
C GLU A 100 16.92 9.95 -7.85
N GLU A 101 15.59 9.85 -7.93
CA GLU A 101 14.68 10.09 -6.80
C GLU A 101 14.77 9.01 -5.72
N PHE A 102 15.09 7.76 -6.09
CA PHE A 102 15.14 6.63 -5.15
C PHE A 102 16.48 5.89 -5.14
N LEU A 103 17.44 6.25 -5.97
CA LEU A 103 18.78 5.68 -5.94
C LEU A 103 19.59 6.25 -4.78
N HIS A 104 19.65 5.50 -3.67
CA HIS A 104 20.52 5.85 -2.56
C HIS A 104 22.01 5.88 -2.98
N PRO A 105 22.79 6.92 -2.61
CA PRO A 105 24.17 7.09 -3.07
C PRO A 105 25.13 5.94 -2.71
N GLU A 106 24.86 5.25 -1.61
CA GLU A 106 25.70 4.13 -1.14
C GLU A 106 25.32 2.78 -1.75
N HIS A 107 24.16 2.69 -2.41
CA HIS A 107 23.68 1.44 -2.98
C HIS A 107 24.26 1.20 -4.37
N GLN A 108 24.75 -0.01 -4.60
CA GLN A 108 25.25 -0.46 -5.91
C GLN A 108 24.22 -1.25 -6.72
N LYS A 109 23.07 -1.55 -6.11
CA LYS A 109 22.02 -2.38 -6.68
C LYS A 109 20.71 -1.59 -6.68
N LEU A 110 19.99 -1.67 -7.79
CA LEU A 110 18.65 -1.12 -7.93
C LEU A 110 17.68 -2.24 -8.30
N ARG A 111 16.51 -2.27 -7.65
CA ARG A 111 15.41 -3.18 -7.97
C ARG A 111 14.18 -2.36 -8.37
N LEU A 112 13.79 -2.49 -9.64
CA LEU A 112 12.57 -1.89 -10.16
C LEU A 112 11.40 -2.86 -9.99
N PHE A 113 10.24 -2.32 -9.61
CA PHE A 113 8.99 -3.06 -9.39
C PHE A 113 7.91 -2.80 -10.45
N ASP A 114 8.32 -2.22 -11.58
CA ASP A 114 7.47 -1.96 -12.76
C ASP A 114 6.92 -3.24 -13.42
#